data_AF-A0A6A6ZA23-F1
#
_entry.id   AF-A0A6A6ZA23-F1
#
_cell.length_a   1.000
_cell.length_b   1.000
_cell.length_c   1.000
_cell.angle_alpha   90.00
_cell.angle_beta   90.00
_cell.angle_gamma   90.00
#
_symmetry.space_group_name_H-M   'P 1'
#
loop_
_entity.id
_entity.type
_entity.pdbx_description
1 polymer ?
#
loop_
_entity_poly.entity_id
_entity_poly.type
_entity_poly.pdbx_seq_one_letter_code
_entity_poly.pdbx_strand_id
1 'polypeptide(L)'
;MVEILFLFTSTFFLRDEDETKIGKDDHQLQPGKYYIVTAGSFQVNNEPWLVRTISRATGTRVAAFREAVRLRDRRCVISGDIVPTLAGVDYWDGFEAVHIFPLAYEGHWVDQGYGRWITVQPAEGGSINSVQNGLLLDSAIHQLFDAYAISINPDDNYKVMAFRPTSKNIAGKHLDLEYFTRPDAPIDSLLRWHFRQAVLANMRGAGEPVFEHDFPPGSDIVDDILQGPKAVERMEFELFSRLGAQMQLFPLAGEH
;
A
#
# COMPACT_ATOMS: atom_id res chain seq x y z
N MET A 1 10.75 10.07 6.15
CA MET A 1 10.17 9.15 7.15
C MET A 1 10.01 9.81 8.53
N VAL A 2 11.04 10.45 9.11
CA VAL A 2 10.93 11.10 10.44
C VAL A 2 9.77 12.12 10.51
N GLU A 3 9.58 12.91 9.46
CA GLU A 3 8.48 13.89 9.32
C GLU A 3 7.07 13.24 9.26
N ILE A 4 6.99 11.94 9.01
CA ILE A 4 5.73 11.18 9.07
C ILE A 4 5.44 10.75 10.51
N LEU A 5 6.49 10.40 11.27
CA LEU A 5 6.38 9.92 12.65
C LEU A 5 6.23 11.03 13.68
N PHE A 6 6.79 12.21 13.40
CA PHE A 6 6.80 13.33 14.32
C PHE A 6 6.33 14.60 13.62
N LEU A 7 5.46 15.34 14.31
CA LEU A 7 4.96 16.63 13.87
C LEU A 7 5.79 17.71 14.53
N PHE A 8 6.60 18.41 13.73
CA PHE A 8 7.52 19.44 14.21
C PHE A 8 6.90 20.84 14.10
N THR A 9 7.21 21.69 15.08
CA THR A 9 6.87 23.13 15.03
C THR A 9 7.94 23.98 14.35
N SER A 10 9.12 23.41 14.12
CA SER A 10 10.26 24.09 13.48
C SER A 10 11.11 23.08 12.69
N THR A 11 12.14 23.54 12.00
CA THR A 11 13.07 22.64 11.31
C THR A 11 13.80 21.72 12.29
N PHE A 12 14.18 20.54 11.81
CA PHE A 12 14.97 19.57 12.57
C PHE A 12 16.10 19.01 11.70
N PHE A 13 17.06 18.38 12.35
CA PHE A 13 18.07 17.53 11.71
C PHE A 13 18.41 16.36 12.63
N LEU A 14 19.11 15.36 12.09
CA LEU A 14 19.54 14.20 12.86
C LEU A 14 21.02 14.30 13.24
N ARG A 15 21.38 13.73 14.38
CA ARG A 15 22.77 13.45 14.79
C ARG A 15 22.92 11.98 15.16
N ASP A 16 24.10 11.42 14.95
CA ASP A 16 24.49 10.13 15.53
C ASP A 16 25.01 10.28 16.98
N GLU A 17 25.48 9.17 17.55
CA GLU A 17 26.07 9.12 18.90
C GLU A 17 27.40 9.90 19.01
N ASP A 18 28.08 10.16 17.90
CA ASP A 18 29.31 10.94 17.83
C ASP A 18 29.05 12.45 17.62
N GLU A 19 27.79 12.87 17.79
CA GLU A 19 27.28 14.23 17.55
C GLU A 19 27.44 14.73 16.10
N THR A 20 27.75 13.84 15.16
CA THR A 20 27.92 14.19 13.75
C THR A 20 26.56 14.44 13.13
N LYS A 21 26.41 15.59 12.49
CA LYS A 21 25.18 15.93 11.78
C LYS A 21 25.00 15.01 10.58
N ILE A 22 23.89 14.30 10.56
CA ILE A 22 23.50 13.42 9.47
C ILE A 22 22.88 14.26 8.33
N GLY A 23 23.40 14.06 7.13
CA GLY A 23 22.85 14.66 5.91
C GLY A 23 21.47 14.10 5.57
N LYS A 24 20.63 14.90 4.92
CA LYS A 24 19.41 14.40 4.26
C LYS A 24 19.80 13.99 2.85
N ASP A 25 20.36 12.79 2.70
CA ASP A 25 20.85 12.23 1.44
C ASP A 25 20.39 10.77 1.25
N ASP A 26 20.87 10.13 0.18
CA ASP A 26 20.49 8.76 -0.19
C ASP A 26 21.31 7.67 0.50
N HIS A 27 22.27 8.04 1.37
CA HIS A 27 23.08 7.07 2.06
C HIS A 27 22.27 6.34 3.12
N GLN A 28 22.37 5.02 3.11
CA GLN A 28 21.69 4.19 4.10
C GLN A 28 22.25 4.47 5.49
N LEU A 29 21.36 4.84 6.42
CA LEU A 29 21.70 4.97 7.83
C LEU A 29 22.17 3.63 8.39
N GLN A 30 23.28 3.68 9.13
CA GLN A 30 23.79 2.51 9.83
C GLN A 30 22.92 2.21 11.06
N PRO A 31 22.80 0.94 11.48
CA PRO A 31 22.18 0.61 12.76
C PRO A 31 22.85 1.36 13.91
N GLY A 32 22.07 2.04 14.73
CA GLY A 32 22.60 2.88 15.82
C GLY A 32 21.52 3.76 16.44
N LYS A 33 21.92 4.60 17.39
CA LYS A 33 21.02 5.61 17.96
C LYS A 33 21.21 6.93 17.25
N TYR A 34 20.08 7.57 16.95
CA TYR A 34 20.06 8.89 16.32
C TYR A 34 19.21 9.83 17.16
N TYR A 35 19.67 11.07 17.27
CA TYR A 35 19.01 12.12 18.01
C TYR A 35 18.35 13.11 17.06
N ILE A 36 17.10 13.44 17.34
CA ILE A 36 16.36 14.50 16.66
C ILE A 36 16.72 15.82 17.32
N VAL A 37 17.37 16.72 16.58
CA VAL A 37 17.74 18.06 17.06
C VAL A 37 16.84 19.08 16.40
N THR A 38 16.11 19.86 17.20
CA THR A 38 15.22 20.92 16.73
C THR A 38 15.17 22.05 17.77
N ALA A 39 14.94 23.28 17.32
CA ALA A 39 14.81 24.44 18.21
C ALA A 39 13.40 24.55 18.82
N GLY A 40 12.41 23.98 18.16
CA GLY A 40 11.02 23.96 18.59
C GLY A 40 10.62 22.66 19.29
N SER A 41 9.33 22.54 19.60
CA SER A 41 8.77 21.29 20.09
C SER A 41 8.35 20.37 18.93
N PHE A 42 8.22 19.09 19.24
CA PHE A 42 7.60 18.11 18.37
C PHE A 42 6.74 17.15 19.17
N GLN A 43 5.78 16.51 18.49
CA GLN A 43 4.93 15.48 19.07
C GLN A 43 4.91 14.26 18.16
N VAL A 44 4.66 13.09 18.76
CA VAL A 44 4.46 11.85 17.99
C VAL A 44 3.17 11.99 17.19
N ASN A 45 3.23 11.61 15.91
CA ASN A 45 2.06 11.52 15.06
C ASN A 45 1.21 10.31 15.47
N ASN A 46 0.01 10.60 16.01
CA ASN A 46 -0.94 9.59 16.47
C ASN A 46 -2.01 9.21 15.43
N GLU A 47 -1.83 9.59 14.16
CA GLU A 47 -2.74 9.20 13.06
C GLU A 47 -2.90 7.68 12.97
N PRO A 48 -4.12 7.13 13.07
CA PRO A 48 -4.30 5.70 12.93
C PRO A 48 -3.86 5.26 11.52
N TRP A 49 -3.23 4.09 11.44
CA TRP A 49 -2.98 3.45 10.16
C TRP A 49 -4.07 2.39 9.92
N LEU A 50 -4.46 2.19 8.66
CA LEU A 50 -5.54 1.27 8.27
C LEU A 50 -5.03 -0.17 8.18
N VAL A 51 -5.57 -1.06 9.02
CA VAL A 51 -5.20 -2.48 9.10
C VAL A 51 -5.42 -3.18 7.77
N ARG A 52 -4.38 -3.80 7.24
CA ARG A 52 -4.46 -4.51 5.96
C ARG A 52 -3.96 -5.94 6.14
N THR A 53 -4.77 -6.90 5.69
CA THR A 53 -4.36 -8.32 5.63
C THR A 53 -4.25 -8.77 4.19
N ILE A 54 -3.59 -9.92 4.01
CA ILE A 54 -3.52 -10.64 2.74
C ILE A 54 -4.89 -11.27 2.50
N SER A 55 -5.86 -10.47 2.05
CA SER A 55 -7.19 -10.95 1.68
C SER A 55 -7.43 -10.68 0.20
N ARG A 56 -7.52 -11.74 -0.59
CA ARG A 56 -7.82 -11.67 -2.01
C ARG A 56 -9.30 -11.40 -2.19
N ALA A 57 -9.65 -10.13 -2.38
CA ALA A 57 -11.01 -9.74 -2.75
C ALA A 57 -11.40 -10.42 -4.08
N THR A 58 -12.42 -11.27 -4.06
CA THR A 58 -12.95 -11.96 -5.25
C THR A 58 -14.39 -11.49 -5.51
N GLY A 59 -14.65 -10.98 -6.72
CA GLY A 59 -15.97 -10.49 -7.11
C GLY A 59 -15.99 -9.78 -8.47
N THR A 60 -17.18 -9.60 -9.03
CA THR A 60 -17.37 -9.05 -10.39
C THR A 60 -16.85 -7.62 -10.52
N ARG A 61 -17.04 -6.81 -9.48
CA ARG A 61 -16.54 -5.43 -9.39
C ARG A 61 -15.01 -5.33 -9.50
N VAL A 62 -14.31 -6.34 -8.99
CA VAL A 62 -12.84 -6.41 -9.02
C VAL A 62 -12.33 -6.91 -10.38
N ALA A 63 -13.18 -7.57 -11.19
CA ALA A 63 -12.77 -8.12 -12.48
C ALA A 63 -12.39 -7.03 -13.48
N ALA A 64 -13.21 -5.99 -13.66
CA ALA A 64 -12.91 -4.88 -14.57
C ALA A 64 -11.64 -4.13 -14.17
N PHE A 65 -11.47 -3.86 -12.87
CA PHE A 65 -10.23 -3.29 -12.31
C PHE A 65 -9.02 -4.18 -12.63
N ARG A 66 -9.12 -5.48 -12.35
CA ARG A 66 -8.04 -6.44 -12.58
C ARG A 66 -7.63 -6.48 -14.04
N GLU A 67 -8.57 -6.56 -14.97
CA GLU A 67 -8.27 -6.59 -16.40
C GLU A 67 -7.65 -5.26 -16.88
N ALA A 68 -8.13 -4.11 -16.39
CA ALA A 68 -7.54 -2.81 -16.71
C ALA A 68 -6.08 -2.71 -16.24
N VAL A 69 -5.79 -3.13 -15.01
CA VAL A 69 -4.42 -3.15 -14.46
C VAL A 69 -3.52 -4.12 -15.24
N ARG A 70 -4.01 -5.32 -15.52
CA ARG A 70 -3.30 -6.34 -16.32
C ARG A 70 -2.90 -5.83 -17.70
N LEU A 71 -3.85 -5.20 -18.41
CA LEU A 71 -3.63 -4.65 -19.74
C LEU A 71 -2.65 -3.47 -19.71
N ARG A 72 -2.70 -2.63 -18.68
CA ARG A 72 -1.80 -1.47 -18.51
C ARG A 72 -0.36 -1.90 -18.27
N ASP A 73 -0.15 -2.82 -17.34
CA ASP A 73 1.17 -3.06 -16.75
C ASP A 73 1.95 -4.15 -17.49
N ARG A 74 1.31 -5.29 -17.78
CA ARG A 74 1.90 -6.47 -18.44
C ARG A 74 3.22 -6.98 -17.84
N ARG A 75 3.57 -6.52 -16.64
CA ARG A 75 4.75 -6.91 -15.86
C ARG A 75 4.48 -6.62 -14.39
N CYS A 76 5.22 -7.26 -13.49
CA CYS A 76 5.26 -6.80 -12.10
C CYS A 76 5.92 -5.42 -12.08
N VAL A 77 5.22 -4.41 -11.58
CA VAL A 77 5.70 -3.02 -11.56
C VAL A 77 6.96 -2.87 -10.69
N ILE A 78 7.08 -3.65 -9.62
CA ILE A 78 8.18 -3.54 -8.65
C ILE A 78 9.41 -4.39 -9.06
N SER A 79 9.22 -5.66 -9.45
CA SER A 79 10.36 -6.49 -9.85
C SER A 79 10.80 -6.29 -11.29
N GLY A 80 9.88 -5.83 -12.16
CA GLY A 80 10.06 -5.74 -13.60
C GLY A 80 9.78 -7.05 -14.34
N ASP A 81 9.42 -8.13 -13.65
CA ASP A 81 9.18 -9.44 -14.27
C ASP A 81 8.02 -9.37 -15.25
N ILE A 82 8.30 -9.70 -16.52
CA ILE A 82 7.33 -9.60 -17.61
C ILE A 82 6.33 -10.75 -17.52
N VAL A 83 5.06 -10.46 -17.78
CA VAL A 83 4.01 -11.50 -17.91
C VAL A 83 4.32 -12.34 -19.15
N PRO A 84 4.49 -13.67 -19.02
CA PRO A 84 4.78 -14.52 -20.18
C PRO A 84 3.63 -14.53 -21.18
N THR A 85 3.95 -14.45 -22.47
CA THR A 85 2.98 -14.59 -23.56
C THR A 85 3.41 -15.74 -24.47
N LEU A 86 2.51 -16.70 -24.73
CA LEU A 86 2.72 -17.77 -25.70
C LEU A 86 1.54 -17.83 -26.67
N ALA A 87 1.82 -17.82 -27.97
CA ALA A 87 0.81 -17.86 -29.03
C ALA A 87 -0.32 -16.80 -28.87
N GLY A 88 0.03 -15.60 -28.38
CA GLY A 88 -0.93 -14.51 -28.16
C GLY A 88 -1.77 -14.63 -26.88
N VAL A 89 -1.49 -15.63 -26.05
CA VAL A 89 -2.15 -15.83 -24.74
C VAL A 89 -1.20 -15.40 -23.62
N ASP A 90 -1.66 -14.51 -22.76
CA ASP A 90 -0.92 -14.06 -21.57
C ASP A 90 -1.15 -15.01 -20.40
N TYR A 91 -0.07 -15.38 -19.70
CA TYR A 91 -0.07 -16.28 -18.56
C TYR A 91 0.06 -15.48 -17.27
N TRP A 92 -1.07 -15.24 -16.61
CA TRP A 92 -1.15 -14.41 -15.41
C TRP A 92 -0.80 -15.15 -14.12
N ASP A 93 -0.38 -16.42 -14.20
CA ASP A 93 -0.01 -17.22 -13.04
C ASP A 93 1.11 -16.52 -12.24
N GLY A 94 0.86 -16.29 -10.96
CA GLY A 94 1.77 -15.55 -10.08
C GLY A 94 1.67 -14.03 -10.17
N PHE A 95 0.81 -13.46 -11.02
CA PHE A 95 0.60 -12.00 -11.14
C PHE A 95 -0.80 -11.57 -10.67
N GLU A 96 -0.83 -10.55 -9.82
CA GLU A 96 -2.03 -10.10 -9.13
C GLU A 96 -2.20 -8.59 -9.24
N ALA A 97 -3.41 -8.13 -9.55
CA ALA A 97 -3.75 -6.73 -9.51
C ALA A 97 -4.08 -6.35 -8.06
N VAL A 98 -3.29 -5.44 -7.50
CA VAL A 98 -3.44 -4.94 -6.13
C VAL A 98 -4.01 -3.53 -6.15
N HIS A 99 -4.88 -3.20 -5.19
CA HIS A 99 -5.23 -1.82 -4.91
C HIS A 99 -4.18 -1.14 -4.02
N ILE A 100 -3.77 0.09 -4.36
CA ILE A 100 -2.86 0.89 -3.55
C ILE A 100 -3.58 1.32 -2.27
N PHE A 101 -4.74 1.95 -2.41
CA PHE A 101 -5.69 2.16 -1.34
C PHE A 101 -6.65 0.95 -1.29
N PRO A 102 -6.69 0.20 -0.19
CA PRO A 102 -7.45 -1.05 -0.07
C PRO A 102 -8.97 -0.87 -0.24
N LEU A 103 -9.58 -1.76 -1.04
CA LEU A 103 -11.03 -1.79 -1.27
C LEU A 103 -11.86 -1.94 0.02
N ALA A 104 -11.31 -2.64 1.02
CA ALA A 104 -11.95 -2.85 2.33
C ALA A 104 -12.36 -1.55 3.03
N TYR A 105 -11.67 -0.45 2.72
CA TYR A 105 -11.91 0.84 3.35
C TYR A 105 -12.60 1.82 2.42
N GLU A 106 -13.47 1.33 1.53
CA GLU A 106 -14.25 2.19 0.64
C GLU A 106 -15.08 3.25 1.39
N GLY A 107 -15.65 2.92 2.55
CA GLY A 107 -16.34 3.92 3.37
C GLY A 107 -15.41 5.09 3.74
N HIS A 108 -14.20 4.78 4.21
CA HIS A 108 -13.19 5.79 4.51
C HIS A 108 -12.74 6.57 3.26
N TRP A 109 -12.65 5.89 2.10
CA TRP A 109 -12.36 6.53 0.82
C TRP A 109 -13.40 7.59 0.44
N VAL A 110 -14.68 7.29 0.63
CA VAL A 110 -15.80 8.19 0.38
C VAL A 110 -15.79 9.34 1.38
N ASP A 111 -15.73 9.04 2.69
CA ASP A 111 -15.78 10.02 3.77
C ASP A 111 -14.66 11.06 3.68
N GLN A 112 -13.44 10.62 3.35
CA GLN A 112 -12.28 11.49 3.18
C GLN A 112 -12.19 12.11 1.79
N GLY A 113 -13.09 11.74 0.87
CA GLY A 113 -13.16 12.25 -0.49
C GLY A 113 -11.90 11.95 -1.32
N TYR A 114 -11.23 10.81 -1.10
CA TYR A 114 -10.00 10.45 -1.84
C TYR A 114 -10.24 10.26 -3.34
N GLY A 115 -11.48 9.98 -3.74
CA GLY A 115 -11.91 9.96 -5.14
C GLY A 115 -11.60 11.23 -5.93
N ARG A 116 -11.41 12.38 -5.26
CA ARG A 116 -11.02 13.65 -5.92
C ARG A 116 -9.67 13.60 -6.64
N TRP A 117 -8.81 12.65 -6.29
CA TRP A 117 -7.51 12.49 -6.93
C TRP A 117 -7.58 11.74 -8.25
N ILE A 118 -8.62 10.93 -8.46
CA ILE A 118 -8.78 10.09 -9.65
C ILE A 118 -9.14 10.95 -10.86
N THR A 119 -8.41 10.77 -11.95
CA THR A 119 -8.65 11.42 -13.24
C THR A 119 -9.17 10.46 -14.30
N VAL A 120 -8.88 9.16 -14.17
CA VAL A 120 -9.38 8.09 -15.04
C VAL A 120 -10.48 7.33 -14.32
N GLN A 121 -11.73 7.65 -14.64
CA GLN A 121 -12.89 7.01 -14.01
C GLN A 121 -13.09 5.59 -14.56
N PRO A 122 -13.30 4.58 -13.69
CA PRO A 122 -13.64 3.24 -14.15
C PRO A 122 -15.08 3.19 -14.67
N ALA A 123 -15.37 2.24 -15.55
CA ALA A 123 -16.73 2.02 -16.06
C ALA A 123 -17.70 1.54 -14.97
N GLU A 124 -17.19 0.84 -13.96
CA GLU A 124 -17.97 0.21 -12.91
C GLU A 124 -17.18 0.15 -11.59
N GLY A 125 -17.89 0.02 -10.47
CA GLY A 125 -17.27 -0.13 -9.15
C GLY A 125 -16.76 1.15 -8.50
N GLY A 126 -17.11 2.33 -9.00
CA GLY A 126 -16.76 3.62 -8.36
C GLY A 126 -15.26 3.96 -8.41
N SER A 127 -14.92 5.19 -8.05
CA SER A 127 -13.56 5.75 -8.24
C SER A 127 -12.43 4.97 -7.56
N ILE A 128 -12.73 4.25 -6.46
CA ILE A 128 -11.75 3.37 -5.80
C ILE A 128 -11.26 2.22 -6.69
N ASN A 129 -12.03 1.81 -7.70
CA ASN A 129 -11.64 0.82 -8.71
C ASN A 129 -11.05 1.45 -9.97
N SER A 130 -10.63 2.71 -9.92
CA SER A 130 -9.81 3.28 -10.99
C SER A 130 -8.51 2.49 -11.13
N VAL A 131 -8.07 2.29 -12.37
CA VAL A 131 -6.76 1.71 -12.68
C VAL A 131 -5.62 2.48 -12.02
N GLN A 132 -5.80 3.79 -11.76
CA GLN A 132 -4.82 4.64 -11.07
C GLN A 132 -4.70 4.34 -9.57
N ASN A 133 -5.63 3.58 -8.99
CA ASN A 133 -5.51 3.00 -7.65
C ASN A 133 -4.92 1.58 -7.70
N GLY A 134 -4.36 1.14 -8.83
CA GLY A 134 -3.95 -0.25 -9.04
C GLY A 134 -2.52 -0.43 -9.51
N LEU A 135 -1.94 -1.59 -9.18
CA LEU A 135 -0.64 -2.07 -9.67
C LEU A 135 -0.73 -3.57 -9.98
N LEU A 136 -0.03 -4.05 -11.02
CA LEU A 136 0.21 -5.47 -11.23
C LEU A 136 1.50 -5.88 -10.50
N LEU A 137 1.41 -6.85 -9.60
CA LEU A 137 2.54 -7.34 -8.81
C LEU A 137 2.69 -8.87 -8.89
N ASP A 138 3.91 -9.35 -8.73
CA ASP A 138 4.17 -10.75 -8.35
C ASP A 138 3.45 -11.05 -7.03
N SER A 139 2.84 -12.23 -6.91
CA SER A 139 2.02 -12.64 -5.76
C SER A 139 2.75 -12.54 -4.41
N ALA A 140 4.06 -12.80 -4.37
CA ALA A 140 4.84 -12.62 -3.15
C ALA A 140 5.13 -11.14 -2.85
N ILE A 141 5.33 -10.32 -3.87
CA ILE A 141 5.51 -8.86 -3.72
C ILE A 141 4.19 -8.20 -3.32
N HIS A 142 3.06 -8.65 -3.86
CA HIS A 142 1.72 -8.22 -3.46
C HIS A 142 1.50 -8.44 -1.96
N GLN A 143 1.83 -9.62 -1.43
CA GLN A 143 1.73 -9.90 0.01
C GLN A 143 2.56 -8.93 0.86
N LEU A 144 3.80 -8.64 0.43
CA LEU A 144 4.65 -7.67 1.11
C LEU A 144 4.08 -6.25 1.04
N PHE A 145 3.47 -5.88 -0.07
CA PHE A 145 2.85 -4.56 -0.26
C PHE A 145 1.63 -4.39 0.65
N ASP A 146 0.75 -5.40 0.69
CA ASP A 146 -0.45 -5.41 1.52
C ASP A 146 -0.13 -5.40 3.02
N ALA A 147 0.89 -6.14 3.43
CA ALA A 147 1.36 -6.17 4.82
C ALA A 147 2.21 -4.94 5.20
N TYR A 148 2.23 -3.89 4.36
CA TYR A 148 3.07 -2.71 4.50
C TYR A 148 4.58 -3.00 4.71
N ALA A 149 5.04 -4.21 4.38
CA ALA A 149 6.43 -4.60 4.51
C ALA A 149 7.30 -3.93 3.45
N ILE A 150 6.69 -3.53 2.34
CA ILE A 150 7.28 -2.65 1.33
C ILE A 150 6.32 -1.53 0.94
N SER A 151 6.85 -0.44 0.38
CA SER A 151 6.06 0.62 -0.25
C SER A 151 6.87 1.35 -1.32
N ILE A 152 6.22 2.15 -2.15
CA ILE A 152 6.86 2.99 -3.17
C ILE A 152 6.80 4.43 -2.69
N ASN A 153 7.95 5.11 -2.63
CA ASN A 153 8.02 6.53 -2.28
C ASN A 153 8.06 7.39 -3.56
N PRO A 154 6.94 8.03 -3.95
CA PRO A 154 6.93 8.88 -5.16
C PRO A 154 7.81 10.12 -5.00
N ASP A 155 8.06 10.58 -3.77
CA ASP A 155 8.88 11.77 -3.49
C ASP A 155 10.39 11.51 -3.53
N ASP A 156 10.79 10.24 -3.70
CA ASP A 156 12.18 9.79 -3.84
C ASP A 156 12.32 8.99 -5.13
N ASN A 157 11.93 9.59 -6.26
CA ASN A 157 12.00 9.00 -7.60
C ASN A 157 11.43 7.58 -7.70
N TYR A 158 10.27 7.35 -7.04
CA TYR A 158 9.60 6.05 -6.98
C TYR A 158 10.47 4.92 -6.42
N LYS A 159 11.31 5.23 -5.44
CA LYS A 159 12.12 4.23 -4.73
C LYS A 159 11.26 3.27 -3.94
N VAL A 160 11.56 1.98 -4.08
CA VAL A 160 10.95 0.90 -3.29
C VAL A 160 11.60 0.86 -1.92
N MET A 161 10.82 1.12 -0.88
CA MET A 161 11.27 1.08 0.51
C MET A 161 10.83 -0.25 1.14
N ALA A 162 11.75 -0.92 1.82
CA ALA A 162 11.45 -2.12 2.60
C ALA A 162 11.56 -1.80 4.10
N PHE A 163 10.54 -2.20 4.85
CA PHE A 163 10.45 -2.02 6.31
C PHE A 163 10.71 -3.31 7.07
N ARG A 164 10.69 -4.46 6.38
CA ARG A 164 11.00 -5.78 6.91
C ARG A 164 12.01 -6.48 6.01
N PRO A 165 12.78 -7.47 6.52
CA PRO A 165 13.61 -8.31 5.67
C PRO A 165 12.79 -8.94 4.55
N THR A 166 13.30 -8.88 3.33
CA THR A 166 12.67 -9.47 2.14
C THR A 166 13.68 -10.35 1.41
N SER A 167 13.23 -11.52 0.96
CA SER A 167 14.02 -12.42 0.11
C SER A 167 14.14 -11.91 -1.33
N LYS A 168 13.35 -10.90 -1.70
CA LYS A 168 13.36 -10.27 -3.02
C LYS A 168 14.39 -9.14 -3.05
N ASN A 169 15.25 -9.12 -4.06
CA ASN A 169 16.18 -8.01 -4.28
C ASN A 169 15.43 -6.81 -4.89
N ILE A 170 14.57 -6.14 -4.11
CA ILE A 170 13.72 -5.02 -4.55
C ILE A 170 13.92 -3.73 -3.74
N ALA A 171 14.42 -3.84 -2.51
CA ALA A 171 14.64 -2.69 -1.64
C ALA A 171 15.66 -1.72 -2.23
N GLY A 172 15.37 -0.42 -2.18
CA GLY A 172 16.23 0.66 -2.68
C GLY A 172 16.22 0.81 -4.20
N LYS A 173 15.52 -0.05 -4.95
CA LYS A 173 15.37 0.11 -6.40
C LYS A 173 14.49 1.31 -6.72
N HIS A 174 14.93 2.11 -7.69
CA HIS A 174 14.09 3.12 -8.32
C HIS A 174 13.35 2.48 -9.48
N LEU A 175 12.04 2.72 -9.54
CA LEU A 175 11.20 2.18 -10.59
C LEU A 175 11.31 3.03 -11.87
N ASP A 176 10.83 2.46 -12.97
CA ASP A 176 10.85 3.13 -14.28
C ASP A 176 10.00 4.40 -14.25
N LEU A 177 10.64 5.56 -14.42
CA LEU A 177 9.97 6.86 -14.44
C LEU A 177 8.99 6.98 -15.59
N GLU A 178 9.30 6.39 -16.76
CA GLU A 178 8.42 6.48 -17.94
C GLU A 178 7.06 5.83 -17.67
N TYR A 179 7.04 4.74 -16.90
CA TYR A 179 5.80 4.09 -16.46
C TYR A 179 4.88 5.06 -15.70
N PHE A 180 5.43 5.90 -14.81
CA PHE A 180 4.65 6.85 -14.02
C PHE A 180 4.27 8.13 -14.76
N THR A 181 4.83 8.38 -15.95
CA THR A 181 4.39 9.50 -16.80
C THR A 181 3.08 9.24 -17.54
N ARG A 182 2.59 7.99 -17.55
CA ARG A 182 1.36 7.64 -18.25
C ARG A 182 0.13 8.28 -17.58
N PRO A 183 -0.86 8.75 -18.36
CA PRO A 183 -2.09 9.32 -17.78
C PRO A 183 -2.89 8.36 -16.88
N ASP A 184 -2.76 7.05 -17.13
CA ASP A 184 -3.43 5.97 -16.41
C ASP A 184 -2.52 5.29 -15.36
N ALA A 185 -1.33 5.84 -15.10
CA ALA A 185 -0.41 5.36 -14.07
C ALA A 185 -1.02 5.50 -12.66
N PRO A 186 -0.49 4.74 -11.69
CA PRO A 186 -0.72 5.00 -10.26
C PRO A 186 -0.55 6.48 -9.92
N ILE A 187 -1.51 7.07 -9.21
CA ILE A 187 -1.40 8.48 -8.80
C ILE A 187 -0.49 8.62 -7.59
N ASP A 188 0.44 9.57 -7.64
CA ASP A 188 1.38 9.90 -6.57
C ASP A 188 0.71 10.11 -5.21
N SER A 189 -0.47 10.75 -5.16
CA SER A 189 -1.22 10.95 -3.91
C SER A 189 -1.56 9.63 -3.21
N LEU A 190 -1.90 8.58 -3.98
CA LEU A 190 -2.21 7.26 -3.43
C LEU A 190 -0.95 6.51 -3.03
N LEU A 191 0.12 6.61 -3.83
CA LEU A 191 1.42 6.05 -3.46
C LEU A 191 1.97 6.70 -2.18
N ARG A 192 1.88 8.02 -2.08
CA ARG A 192 2.28 8.79 -0.88
C ARG A 192 1.43 8.44 0.33
N TRP A 193 0.12 8.23 0.13
CA TRP A 193 -0.75 7.72 1.18
C TRP A 193 -0.29 6.34 1.67
N HIS A 194 -0.07 5.39 0.76
CA HIS A 194 0.40 4.04 1.10
C HIS A 194 1.77 4.06 1.78
N PHE A 195 2.70 4.88 1.31
CA PHE A 195 3.99 5.12 1.94
C PHE A 195 3.85 5.65 3.37
N ARG A 196 2.96 6.60 3.60
CA ARG A 196 2.65 7.11 4.94
C ARG A 196 2.11 6.01 5.86
N GLN A 197 1.16 5.19 5.38
CA GLN A 197 0.63 4.05 6.12
C GLN A 197 1.74 3.07 6.49
N ALA A 198 2.63 2.73 5.55
CA ALA A 198 3.71 1.79 5.80
C ALA A 198 4.73 2.28 6.82
N VAL A 199 5.05 3.58 6.81
CA VAL A 199 5.89 4.20 7.83
C VAL A 199 5.21 4.18 9.20
N LEU A 200 3.93 4.55 9.28
CA LEU A 200 3.17 4.54 10.54
C LEU A 200 2.98 3.13 11.09
N ALA A 201 2.77 2.14 10.22
CA ALA A 201 2.60 0.75 10.60
C ALA A 201 3.90 0.17 11.16
N ASN A 202 5.05 0.38 10.51
CA ASN A 202 6.28 -0.32 10.88
C ASN A 202 7.19 0.46 11.83
N MET A 203 7.17 1.80 11.82
CA MET A 203 8.14 2.60 12.55
C MET A 203 7.56 3.34 13.76
N ARG A 204 6.22 3.34 13.95
CA ARG A 204 5.61 3.93 15.14
C ARG A 204 5.48 2.89 16.26
N GLY A 205 5.98 3.25 17.45
CA GLY A 205 5.88 2.40 18.62
C GLY A 205 6.59 1.06 18.40
N ALA A 206 5.92 -0.06 18.70
CA ALA A 206 6.47 -1.40 18.51
C ALA A 206 6.43 -1.90 17.05
N GLY A 207 5.82 -1.15 16.13
CA GLY A 207 5.52 -1.62 14.78
C GLY A 207 4.29 -2.53 14.70
N GLU A 208 3.88 -2.85 13.48
CA GLU A 208 2.71 -3.67 13.18
C GLU A 208 2.99 -5.17 13.43
N PRO A 209 2.03 -5.91 14.03
CA PRO A 209 2.13 -7.36 14.16
C PRO A 209 2.07 -8.07 12.79
N VAL A 210 2.77 -9.19 12.66
CA VAL A 210 2.63 -10.05 11.48
C VAL A 210 1.31 -10.83 11.60
N PHE A 211 0.48 -10.78 10.55
CA PHE A 211 -0.77 -11.53 10.50
C PHE A 211 -0.56 -12.85 9.75
N GLU A 212 -0.75 -13.98 10.43
CA GLU A 212 -0.78 -15.29 9.79
C GLU A 212 -2.02 -15.42 8.92
N HIS A 213 -1.87 -15.99 7.73
CA HIS A 213 -2.96 -16.15 6.75
C HIS A 213 -3.08 -17.58 6.22
N ASP A 214 -2.20 -18.49 6.61
CA ASP A 214 -2.17 -19.91 6.26
C ASP A 214 -2.85 -20.77 7.34
N PHE A 215 -4.13 -20.48 7.58
CA PHE A 215 -4.92 -21.20 8.58
C PHE A 215 -5.03 -22.71 8.27
N PRO A 216 -4.86 -23.60 9.27
CA PRO A 216 -4.93 -25.04 9.06
C PRO A 216 -6.27 -25.49 8.45
N PRO A 217 -6.30 -26.53 7.60
CA PRO A 217 -7.56 -27.07 7.09
C PRO A 217 -8.48 -27.50 8.24
N GLY A 218 -9.71 -26.96 8.25
CA GLY A 218 -10.70 -27.24 9.29
C GLY A 218 -10.57 -26.38 10.56
N SER A 219 -9.68 -25.40 10.59
CA SER A 219 -9.64 -24.42 11.68
C SER A 219 -10.84 -23.48 11.61
N ASP A 220 -11.26 -22.99 12.78
CA ASP A 220 -12.23 -21.91 12.86
C ASP A 220 -11.49 -20.60 12.61
N ILE A 221 -11.47 -20.17 11.35
CA ILE A 221 -10.79 -18.93 10.92
C ILE A 221 -11.30 -17.72 11.70
N VAL A 222 -12.57 -17.71 12.12
CA VAL A 222 -13.12 -16.61 12.92
C VAL A 222 -12.51 -16.61 14.31
N ASP A 223 -12.47 -17.78 14.98
CA ASP A 223 -11.84 -17.92 16.29
C ASP A 223 -10.34 -17.61 16.21
N ASP A 224 -9.63 -18.11 15.20
CA ASP A 224 -8.20 -17.85 14.99
C ASP A 224 -7.92 -16.34 14.80
N ILE A 225 -8.78 -15.60 14.09
CA ILE A 225 -8.68 -14.14 13.97
C ILE A 225 -8.96 -13.45 15.30
N LEU A 226 -9.96 -13.92 16.06
CA LEU A 226 -10.33 -13.34 17.36
C LEU A 226 -9.26 -13.52 18.44
N GLN A 227 -8.49 -14.61 18.38
CA GLN A 227 -7.33 -14.84 19.25
C GLN A 227 -6.07 -14.09 18.78
N GLY A 228 -6.08 -13.54 17.56
CA GLY A 228 -4.95 -12.83 16.95
C GLY A 228 -4.78 -11.38 17.40
N PRO A 229 -3.61 -10.76 17.13
CA PRO A 229 -3.41 -9.34 17.39
C PRO A 229 -4.34 -8.50 16.51
N LYS A 230 -4.81 -7.34 17.03
CA LYS A 230 -5.74 -6.44 16.31
C LYS A 230 -6.97 -7.15 15.73
N ALA A 231 -7.52 -8.11 16.49
CA ALA A 231 -8.62 -8.98 16.06
C ALA A 231 -9.83 -8.23 15.49
N VAL A 232 -10.23 -7.11 16.11
CA VAL A 232 -11.39 -6.32 15.68
C VAL A 232 -11.13 -5.70 14.30
N GLU A 233 -10.01 -4.99 14.15
CA GLU A 233 -9.66 -4.32 12.91
C GLU A 233 -9.41 -5.33 11.78
N ARG A 234 -8.82 -6.48 12.11
CA ARG A 234 -8.63 -7.59 11.17
C ARG A 234 -9.96 -8.18 10.71
N MET A 235 -10.90 -8.41 11.62
CA MET A 235 -12.23 -8.92 11.28
C MET A 235 -13.00 -7.93 10.40
N GLU A 236 -12.96 -6.64 10.74
CA GLU A 236 -13.56 -5.58 9.92
C GLU A 236 -12.99 -5.58 8.50
N PHE A 237 -11.66 -5.61 8.37
CA PHE A 237 -11.00 -5.65 7.07
C PHE A 237 -11.44 -6.85 6.22
N GLU A 238 -11.48 -8.06 6.80
CA GLU A 238 -11.89 -9.29 6.10
C GLU A 238 -13.35 -9.21 5.64
N LEU A 239 -14.26 -8.72 6.50
CA LEU A 239 -15.67 -8.57 6.17
C LEU A 239 -15.88 -7.57 5.04
N PHE A 240 -15.26 -6.39 5.12
CA PHE A 240 -15.44 -5.35 4.11
C PHE A 240 -14.76 -5.68 2.79
N SER A 241 -13.61 -6.37 2.81
CA SER A 241 -12.96 -6.85 1.59
C SER A 241 -13.90 -7.76 0.79
N ARG A 242 -14.55 -8.71 1.48
CA ARG A 242 -15.46 -9.68 0.85
C ARG A 242 -16.76 -9.05 0.41
N LEU A 243 -17.37 -8.20 1.25
CA LEU A 243 -18.63 -7.53 0.94
C LEU A 243 -18.46 -6.51 -0.20
N GLY A 244 -17.41 -5.69 -0.13
CA GLY A 244 -17.09 -4.67 -1.13
C GLY A 244 -16.77 -5.25 -2.51
N ALA A 245 -16.24 -6.48 -2.56
CA ALA A 245 -16.01 -7.19 -3.82
C ALA A 245 -17.31 -7.68 -4.48
N GLN A 246 -18.36 -7.95 -3.69
CA GLN A 246 -19.61 -8.56 -4.15
C GLN A 246 -20.74 -7.57 -4.43
N MET A 247 -20.81 -6.45 -3.69
CA MET A 247 -21.89 -5.47 -3.86
C MET A 247 -21.67 -4.58 -5.08
N GLN A 248 -22.65 -4.58 -6.00
CA GLN A 248 -22.82 -3.51 -6.98
C GLN A 248 -23.44 -2.30 -6.26
N LEU A 249 -22.79 -1.14 -6.31
CA LEU A 249 -23.45 0.10 -5.94
C LEU A 249 -24.48 0.42 -7.03
N PHE A 250 -25.77 0.39 -6.68
CA PHE A 250 -26.80 0.99 -7.51
C PHE A 250 -26.47 2.47 -7.67
N PRO A 251 -26.54 3.06 -8.88
CA PRO A 251 -26.46 4.49 -9.01
C PRO A 251 -27.60 5.09 -8.19
N LEU A 252 -27.27 6.02 -7.29
CA LEU A 252 -28.26 6.87 -6.63
C LEU A 252 -29.07 7.55 -7.74
N ALA A 253 -30.31 7.08 -7.91
CA ALA A 253 -31.28 7.76 -8.75
C ALA A 253 -31.69 9.07 -8.07
N GLY A 254 -31.53 10.18 -8.78
CA GLY A 254 -31.96 11.54 -8.39
C GLY A 254 -30.78 12.51 -8.50
N GLU A 255 -30.84 13.59 -9.27
CA GLU A 255 -31.98 14.49 -9.45
C GLU A 255 -32.13 14.96 -10.91
N HIS A 256 -33.39 15.10 -11.31
CA HIS A 256 -33.86 15.86 -12.47
C HIS A 256 -33.95 17.34 -12.12
#